data_AF-A0A1L7D3R7-F1
#
_entry.id   AF-A0A1L7D3R7-F1
#
_cell.length_a   1.000
_cell.length_b   1.000
_cell.length_c   1.000
_cell.angle_alpha   90.00
_cell.angle_beta   90.00
_cell.angle_gamma   90.00
#
_symmetry.space_group_name_H-M   'P 1'
#
loop_
_entity.id
_entity.type
_entity.pdbx_description
1 polymer ?
#
loop_
_entity_poly.entity_id
_entity_poly.type
_entity_poly.pdbx_seq_one_letter_code
_entity_poly.pdbx_strand_id
1 'polypeptide(L)'
;MDPAHEPATCGSDNPGALTEYTGYNGGKLAATVLVLRDGKDGLEVWVQERVTTMRNYPGHVVFPGGGVDPRDFPPRTWNSGELWSGASTIAMARTMGVSHYKAHAIVFAAARELFEEAGALMVRDLSGEVLDDAHQYHLDRLALESHRISFTEFLSKERLKLDADVFVPWARWAGVDRGQWFDTFFFLTTPPQGQELDGTTFEADDANWFNPRLLMDGWRAGLVRLALPTWAQLERLSHCDTVAQAIKAAKSQDVRLVVGEPVDDPSYGEYHSTNPEDRIRSTR
;
A
#
# COMPACT_ATOMS: atom_id res chain seq x y z
N MET A 1 26.31 -60.39 11.91
CA MET A 1 26.52 -59.03 12.45
C MET A 1 26.93 -58.18 11.27
N ASP A 2 25.99 -57.39 10.76
CA ASP A 2 26.17 -56.47 9.64
C ASP A 2 25.38 -55.21 10.03
N PRO A 3 25.98 -54.00 10.04
CA PRO A 3 25.40 -52.85 10.72
C PRO A 3 24.32 -52.18 9.86
N ALA A 4 23.35 -51.61 10.58
CA ALA A 4 22.18 -50.93 10.05
C ALA A 4 22.53 -49.76 9.11
N HIS A 5 21.81 -49.68 8.00
CA HIS A 5 21.73 -48.50 7.14
C HIS A 5 20.57 -47.62 7.64
N GLU A 6 20.88 -46.51 8.30
CA GLU A 6 19.92 -45.42 8.52
C GLU A 6 19.72 -44.65 7.21
N PRO A 7 18.47 -44.41 6.75
CA PRO A 7 18.25 -43.46 5.68
C PRO A 7 18.35 -42.04 6.24
N ALA A 8 19.27 -41.26 5.67
CA ALA A 8 19.41 -39.84 5.90
C ALA A 8 18.08 -39.10 5.64
N THR A 9 17.64 -38.32 6.62
CA THR A 9 16.55 -37.37 6.47
C THR A 9 17.01 -36.22 5.58
N CYS A 10 16.63 -36.27 4.30
CA CYS A 10 16.77 -35.15 3.39
C CYS A 10 15.75 -34.08 3.79
N GLY A 11 16.21 -32.99 4.40
CA GLY A 11 15.43 -31.78 4.59
C GLY A 11 15.01 -31.25 3.21
N SER A 12 13.71 -31.26 2.95
CA SER A 12 13.13 -30.67 1.75
C SER A 12 12.87 -29.19 2.01
N ASP A 13 13.92 -28.38 1.94
CA ASP A 13 13.73 -26.95 1.66
C ASP A 13 13.12 -26.86 0.26
N ASN A 14 11.83 -26.56 0.20
CA ASN A 14 11.08 -26.44 -1.04
C ASN A 14 11.35 -25.04 -1.63
N PRO A 15 12.19 -24.90 -2.68
CA PRO A 15 12.51 -23.59 -3.26
C PRO A 15 11.29 -22.89 -3.87
N GLY A 16 10.18 -23.61 -4.08
CA GLY A 16 8.89 -23.04 -4.50
C GLY A 16 8.19 -22.25 -3.40
N ALA A 17 8.39 -22.55 -2.12
CA ALA A 17 7.66 -21.90 -1.02
C ALA A 17 8.08 -20.44 -0.82
N LEU A 18 9.38 -20.14 -0.97
CA LEU A 18 9.88 -18.76 -0.84
C LEU A 18 9.39 -17.85 -1.97
N THR A 19 9.14 -18.38 -3.17
CA THR A 19 8.74 -17.56 -4.33
C THR A 19 7.26 -17.21 -4.34
N GLU A 20 6.40 -17.96 -3.63
CA GLU A 20 4.95 -17.67 -3.55
C GLU A 20 4.64 -16.46 -2.66
N TYR A 21 5.43 -16.22 -1.61
CA TYR A 21 5.20 -15.13 -0.62
C TYR A 21 6.09 -13.90 -0.82
N THR A 22 7.06 -13.97 -1.73
CA THR A 22 8.00 -12.87 -1.99
C THR A 22 7.75 -12.22 -3.34
N GLY A 23 8.19 -10.97 -3.48
CA GLY A 23 8.13 -10.19 -4.70
C GLY A 23 9.37 -10.33 -5.56
N TYR A 24 9.62 -9.31 -6.37
CA TYR A 24 10.81 -9.18 -7.20
C TYR A 24 12.10 -9.40 -6.38
N ASN A 25 13.02 -10.22 -6.90
CA ASN A 25 14.28 -10.59 -6.25
C ASN A 25 14.15 -11.10 -4.80
N GLY A 26 13.05 -11.78 -4.47
CA GLY A 26 12.81 -12.26 -3.11
C GLY A 26 12.44 -11.15 -2.12
N GLY A 27 12.09 -9.96 -2.63
CA GLY A 27 11.74 -8.81 -1.81
C GLY A 27 10.46 -9.02 -1.01
N LYS A 28 10.34 -8.31 0.11
CA LYS A 28 9.10 -8.26 0.87
C LYS A 28 8.03 -7.57 0.03
N LEU A 29 6.89 -8.23 -0.18
CA LEU A 29 5.74 -7.59 -0.82
C LEU A 29 5.20 -6.48 0.09
N ALA A 30 4.81 -5.37 -0.50
CA ALA A 30 4.20 -4.24 0.19
C ALA A 30 3.09 -3.62 -0.66
N ALA A 31 2.18 -2.91 0.01
CA ALA A 31 1.13 -2.15 -0.62
C ALA A 31 1.10 -0.73 -0.05
N THR A 32 0.85 0.24 -0.92
CA THR A 32 0.74 1.66 -0.57
C THR A 32 -0.49 2.26 -1.24
N VAL A 33 -1.28 3.05 -0.52
CA VAL A 33 -2.57 3.53 -0.99
C VAL A 33 -2.62 5.05 -1.05
N LEU A 34 -2.79 5.58 -2.26
CA LEU A 34 -3.03 7.00 -2.50
C LEU A 34 -4.54 7.23 -2.48
N VAL A 35 -5.03 7.74 -1.36
CA VAL A 35 -6.44 8.08 -1.21
C VAL A 35 -6.67 9.46 -1.80
N LEU A 36 -7.59 9.56 -2.75
CA LEU A 36 -7.86 10.78 -3.52
C LEU A 36 -9.26 11.32 -3.22
N ARG A 37 -9.40 12.64 -3.33
CA ARG A 37 -10.70 13.32 -3.41
C ARG A 37 -10.62 14.54 -4.33
N ASP A 38 -11.77 14.94 -4.85
CA ASP A 38 -11.91 16.24 -5.49
C ASP A 38 -12.14 17.30 -4.41
N GLY A 39 -11.13 18.13 -4.17
CA GLY A 39 -11.19 19.27 -3.26
C GLY A 39 -11.76 20.52 -3.94
N LYS A 40 -11.82 21.62 -3.18
CA LYS A 40 -12.34 22.90 -3.69
C LYS A 40 -11.50 23.47 -4.83
N ASP A 41 -10.17 23.29 -4.74
CA ASP A 41 -9.18 23.87 -5.65
C ASP A 41 -8.50 22.80 -6.52
N GLY A 42 -9.17 21.65 -6.72
CA GLY A 42 -8.71 20.54 -7.57
C GLY A 42 -8.44 19.25 -6.78
N LEU A 43 -7.71 18.34 -7.41
CA LEU A 43 -7.34 17.05 -6.82
C LEU A 43 -6.56 17.22 -5.50
N GLU A 44 -7.00 16.49 -4.48
CA GLU A 44 -6.30 16.34 -3.21
C GLU A 44 -5.95 14.87 -2.95
N VAL A 45 -4.83 14.64 -2.31
CA VAL A 45 -4.36 13.33 -1.86
C VAL A 45 -4.14 13.35 -0.34
N TRP A 46 -4.57 12.28 0.32
CA TRP A 46 -4.29 12.09 1.74
C TRP A 46 -2.83 11.67 1.94
N VAL A 47 -2.11 12.41 2.77
CA VAL A 47 -0.73 12.08 3.14
C VAL A 47 -0.52 12.23 4.64
N GLN A 48 0.52 11.58 5.12
CA GLN A 48 0.97 11.62 6.51
C GLN A 48 2.42 12.09 6.57
N GLU A 49 2.78 12.84 7.61
CA GLU A 49 4.17 13.09 7.97
C GLU A 49 4.61 12.06 9.02
N ARG A 50 5.61 11.25 8.69
CA ARG A 50 6.11 10.23 9.63
C ARG A 50 6.78 10.88 10.83
N VAL A 51 6.51 10.34 12.02
CA VAL A 51 7.15 10.85 13.23
C VAL A 51 8.67 10.81 13.11
N THR A 52 9.35 11.83 13.61
CA THR A 52 10.80 11.99 13.43
C THR A 52 11.64 10.87 14.07
N THR A 53 11.04 10.08 14.96
CA THR A 53 11.66 8.94 15.66
C THR A 53 11.61 7.62 14.88
N MET A 54 10.92 7.57 13.73
CA MET A 54 10.77 6.33 12.97
C MET A 54 12.06 5.86 12.30
N ARG A 55 12.19 4.53 12.22
CA ARG A 55 13.37 3.86 11.66
C ARG A 55 13.63 4.21 10.20
N ASN A 56 12.56 4.42 9.41
CA ASN A 56 12.60 4.70 7.98
C ASN A 56 11.83 6.01 7.69
N TYR A 57 12.44 6.86 6.85
CA TYR A 57 11.88 8.13 6.36
C TYR A 57 11.32 9.09 7.44
N PRO A 58 12.08 9.40 8.52
CA PRO A 58 11.61 10.33 9.54
C PRO A 58 11.33 11.73 8.97
N GLY A 59 10.19 12.33 9.32
CA GLY A 59 9.74 13.64 8.81
C GLY A 59 9.52 13.67 7.29
N HIS A 60 9.37 12.51 6.65
CA HIS A 60 8.97 12.45 5.24
C HIS A 60 7.46 12.35 5.13
N VAL A 61 6.95 12.95 4.07
CA VAL A 61 5.59 12.73 3.62
C VAL A 61 5.48 11.33 3.02
N VAL A 62 4.47 10.59 3.45
CA VAL A 62 4.15 9.24 2.99
C VAL A 62 2.65 9.06 2.78
N PHE A 63 2.29 7.98 2.12
CA PHE A 63 0.92 7.50 2.03
C PHE A 63 0.74 6.29 2.97
N PRO A 64 -0.50 5.98 3.41
CA PRO A 64 -0.79 4.75 4.13
C PRO A 64 -0.25 3.52 3.41
N GLY A 65 0.39 2.62 4.12
CA GLY A 65 0.90 1.41 3.50
C GLY A 65 2.00 0.71 4.29
N GLY A 66 2.10 -0.59 4.03
CA GLY A 66 3.03 -1.44 4.71
C GLY A 66 3.23 -2.77 4.01
N GLY A 67 3.87 -3.68 4.75
CA GLY A 67 4.23 -4.99 4.21
C GLY A 67 3.04 -5.93 4.19
N VAL A 68 2.99 -6.80 3.19
CA VAL A 68 2.06 -7.93 3.19
C VAL A 68 2.39 -8.86 4.37
N ASP A 69 1.40 -9.13 5.23
CA ASP A 69 1.46 -10.11 6.31
C ASP A 69 1.16 -11.51 5.73
N PRO A 70 1.81 -12.59 6.18
CA PRO A 70 1.44 -13.94 5.77
C PRO A 70 -0.06 -14.29 5.92
N ARG A 71 -0.77 -13.63 6.85
CA ARG A 71 -2.21 -13.78 7.12
C ARG A 71 -3.10 -12.99 6.15
N ASP A 72 -2.54 -12.13 5.30
CA ASP A 72 -3.25 -11.46 4.20
C ASP A 72 -3.45 -12.40 3.00
N PHE A 73 -2.66 -13.47 2.92
CA PHE A 73 -2.82 -14.48 1.88
C PHE A 73 -4.11 -15.29 2.09
N PRO A 74 -4.82 -15.64 1.00
CA PRO A 74 -6.05 -16.39 1.15
C PRO A 74 -5.73 -17.80 1.70
N PRO A 75 -6.63 -18.36 2.52
CA PRO A 75 -6.48 -19.74 2.98
C PRO A 75 -6.49 -20.69 1.77
N ARG A 76 -5.74 -21.80 1.86
CA ARG A 76 -5.66 -22.81 0.78
C ARG A 76 -6.91 -23.71 0.68
N THR A 77 -8.06 -23.19 1.11
CA THR A 77 -9.34 -23.90 1.15
C THR A 77 -10.23 -23.52 -0.04
N TRP A 78 -11.21 -24.37 -0.34
CA TRP A 78 -12.12 -24.19 -1.48
C TRP A 78 -12.94 -22.88 -1.41
N ASN A 79 -13.10 -22.30 -0.22
CA ASN A 79 -13.88 -21.09 0.04
C ASN A 79 -13.03 -19.80 0.09
N SER A 80 -11.83 -19.80 -0.48
CA SER A 80 -10.88 -18.67 -0.49
C SER A 80 -11.40 -17.34 -1.09
N GLY A 81 -12.61 -17.31 -1.67
CA GLY A 81 -13.28 -16.09 -2.16
C GLY A 81 -14.36 -15.51 -1.23
N GLU A 82 -14.57 -16.06 -0.03
CA GLU A 82 -15.67 -15.63 0.86
C GLU A 82 -15.53 -14.17 1.33
N LEU A 83 -14.30 -13.68 1.52
CA LEU A 83 -14.00 -12.35 2.05
C LEU A 83 -13.70 -11.30 0.96
N TRP A 84 -14.00 -11.61 -0.30
CA TRP A 84 -13.68 -10.77 -1.46
C TRP A 84 -14.96 -10.40 -2.22
N SER A 85 -15.07 -9.13 -2.61
CA SER A 85 -16.10 -8.60 -3.50
C SER A 85 -15.49 -7.73 -4.61
N GLY A 86 -16.24 -7.47 -5.67
CA GLY A 86 -15.79 -6.69 -6.83
C GLY A 86 -14.93 -7.49 -7.82
N ALA A 87 -14.02 -6.80 -8.50
CA ALA A 87 -13.15 -7.37 -9.52
C ALA A 87 -12.44 -8.65 -9.03
N SER A 88 -12.57 -9.74 -9.78
CA SER A 88 -11.96 -11.02 -9.40
C SER A 88 -10.46 -10.89 -9.14
N THR A 89 -9.93 -11.68 -8.21
CA THR A 89 -8.47 -11.76 -7.93
C THR A 89 -7.66 -12.08 -9.19
N ILE A 90 -8.21 -12.84 -10.15
CA ILE A 90 -7.58 -13.12 -11.44
C ILE A 90 -7.45 -11.86 -12.31
N ALA A 91 -8.50 -11.04 -12.37
CA ALA A 91 -8.46 -9.78 -13.12
C ALA A 91 -7.47 -8.80 -12.50
N MET A 92 -7.45 -8.71 -11.17
CA MET A 92 -6.48 -7.90 -10.43
C MET A 92 -5.04 -8.38 -10.70
N ALA A 93 -4.81 -9.69 -10.64
CA ALA A 93 -3.51 -10.31 -10.88
C ALA A 93 -2.96 -10.05 -12.28
N ARG A 94 -3.82 -10.07 -13.31
CA ARG A 94 -3.43 -9.73 -14.68
C ARG A 94 -2.92 -8.30 -14.78
N THR A 95 -3.63 -7.35 -14.17
CA THR A 95 -3.26 -5.93 -14.17
C THR A 95 -1.94 -5.70 -13.42
N MET A 96 -1.74 -6.40 -12.31
CA MET A 96 -0.55 -6.27 -11.46
C MET A 96 0.66 -7.09 -11.94
N GLY A 97 0.48 -8.00 -12.90
CA GLY A 97 1.52 -8.91 -13.36
C GLY A 97 2.03 -9.89 -12.28
N VAL A 98 1.11 -10.43 -11.46
CA VAL A 98 1.41 -11.40 -10.40
C VAL A 98 0.46 -12.60 -10.44
N SER A 99 0.64 -13.58 -9.56
CA SER A 99 -0.35 -14.66 -9.38
C SER A 99 -1.60 -14.14 -8.66
N HIS A 100 -2.75 -14.78 -8.86
CA HIS A 100 -3.98 -14.43 -8.14
C HIS A 100 -3.84 -14.57 -6.61
N TYR A 101 -2.98 -15.47 -6.15
CA TYR A 101 -2.64 -15.65 -4.73
C TYR A 101 -1.94 -14.41 -4.16
N LYS A 102 -0.95 -13.85 -4.87
CA LYS A 102 -0.28 -12.61 -4.49
C LYS A 102 -1.20 -11.40 -4.63
N ALA A 103 -1.99 -11.34 -5.71
CA ALA A 103 -2.92 -10.23 -5.93
C ALA A 103 -3.91 -10.10 -4.76
N HIS A 104 -4.45 -11.23 -4.26
CA HIS A 104 -5.27 -11.23 -3.07
C HIS A 104 -4.54 -10.62 -1.87
N ALA A 105 -3.35 -11.15 -1.54
CA ALA A 105 -2.60 -10.72 -0.37
C ALA A 105 -2.17 -9.25 -0.43
N ILE A 106 -1.78 -8.77 -1.61
CA ILE A 106 -1.37 -7.37 -1.81
C ILE A 106 -2.56 -6.42 -1.65
N VAL A 107 -3.74 -6.75 -2.19
CA VAL A 107 -4.95 -5.92 -2.03
C VAL A 107 -5.49 -6.00 -0.60
N PHE A 108 -5.40 -7.17 0.05
CA PHE A 108 -5.71 -7.30 1.49
C PHE A 108 -4.81 -6.43 2.34
N ALA A 109 -3.50 -6.44 2.09
CA ALA A 109 -2.56 -5.55 2.76
C ALA A 109 -2.90 -4.08 2.50
N ALA A 110 -3.23 -3.70 1.26
CA ALA A 110 -3.64 -2.33 0.93
C ALA A 110 -4.83 -1.87 1.79
N ALA A 111 -5.87 -2.71 1.93
CA ALA A 111 -7.04 -2.40 2.74
C ALA A 111 -6.77 -2.41 4.24
N ARG A 112 -5.99 -3.39 4.73
CA ARG A 112 -5.60 -3.49 6.13
C ARG A 112 -4.80 -2.28 6.58
N GLU A 113 -3.72 -1.95 5.87
CA GLU A 113 -2.84 -0.82 6.20
C GLU A 113 -3.61 0.50 6.12
N LEU A 114 -4.50 0.66 5.12
CA LEU A 114 -5.33 1.85 5.03
C LEU A 114 -6.28 2.00 6.24
N PHE A 115 -6.85 0.90 6.72
CA PHE A 115 -7.70 0.92 7.90
C PHE A 115 -6.91 1.17 9.18
N GLU A 116 -5.77 0.49 9.36
CA GLU A 116 -4.87 0.66 10.51
C GLU A 116 -4.36 2.11 10.60
N GLU A 117 -3.91 2.70 9.49
CA GLU A 117 -3.24 4.00 9.53
C GLU A 117 -4.17 5.20 9.33
N ALA A 118 -5.27 5.05 8.59
CA ALA A 118 -6.14 6.17 8.21
C ALA A 118 -7.62 5.98 8.57
N GLY A 119 -8.00 4.86 9.19
CA GLY A 119 -9.36 4.59 9.63
C GLY A 119 -10.37 4.27 8.52
N ALA A 120 -9.95 4.33 7.25
CA ALA A 120 -10.84 4.07 6.12
C ALA A 120 -10.93 2.57 5.81
N LEU A 121 -12.15 2.02 5.87
CA LEU A 121 -12.43 0.61 5.71
C LEU A 121 -13.19 0.34 4.40
N MET A 122 -12.50 -0.29 3.45
CA MET A 122 -12.99 -0.55 2.08
C MET A 122 -13.69 -1.90 1.98
N VAL A 123 -14.91 -1.98 2.51
CA VAL A 123 -15.64 -3.24 2.64
C VAL A 123 -17.10 -3.14 2.22
N ARG A 124 -17.68 -4.30 1.91
CA ARG A 124 -19.11 -4.52 1.72
C ARG A 124 -19.62 -5.53 2.75
N ASP A 125 -20.88 -5.37 3.14
CA ASP A 125 -21.56 -6.38 3.94
C ASP A 125 -21.96 -7.61 3.10
N LEU A 126 -22.61 -8.59 3.72
CA LEU A 126 -23.08 -9.79 3.00
C LEU A 126 -24.23 -9.54 2.01
N SER A 127 -24.93 -8.40 2.12
CA SER A 127 -25.93 -7.99 1.14
C SER A 127 -25.29 -7.31 -0.08
N GLY A 128 -24.01 -6.92 0.03
CA GLY A 128 -23.22 -6.28 -1.02
C GLY A 128 -23.17 -4.75 -0.90
N GLU A 129 -23.79 -4.20 0.15
CA GLU A 129 -23.81 -2.77 0.41
C GLU A 129 -22.46 -2.30 0.96
N VAL A 130 -22.01 -1.12 0.51
CA VAL A 130 -20.76 -0.51 0.97
C VAL A 130 -20.95 0.00 2.40
N LEU A 131 -19.97 -0.25 3.25
CA LEU A 131 -19.97 0.30 4.61
C LEU A 131 -19.73 1.81 4.59
N ASP A 132 -20.64 2.58 5.17
CA ASP A 132 -20.60 4.04 5.25
C ASP A 132 -19.91 4.57 6.52
N ASP A 133 -19.94 3.81 7.62
CA ASP A 133 -19.31 4.19 8.89
C ASP A 133 -18.38 3.09 9.44
N ALA A 134 -17.07 3.38 9.42
CA ALA A 134 -16.02 2.52 9.95
C ALA A 134 -15.74 2.73 11.45
N HIS A 135 -16.28 3.78 12.09
CA HIS A 135 -15.99 4.10 13.50
C HIS A 135 -16.43 3.00 14.46
N GLN A 136 -17.48 2.25 14.11
CA GLN A 136 -17.95 1.11 14.90
C GLN A 136 -16.89 0.00 15.07
N TYR A 137 -15.87 -0.05 14.20
CA TYR A 137 -14.78 -1.03 14.22
C TYR A 137 -13.49 -0.50 14.85
N HIS A 138 -13.54 0.61 15.58
CA HIS A 138 -12.34 1.22 16.19
C HIS A 138 -11.58 0.24 17.12
N LEU A 139 -12.28 -0.59 17.91
CA LEU A 139 -11.60 -1.57 18.78
C LEU A 139 -10.92 -2.70 17.98
N ASP A 140 -11.50 -3.09 16.84
CA ASP A 140 -10.89 -4.07 15.94
C ASP A 140 -9.69 -3.45 15.21
N ARG A 141 -9.74 -2.16 14.83
CA ARG A 141 -8.60 -1.40 14.29
C ARG A 141 -7.40 -1.47 15.25
N LEU A 142 -7.60 -1.16 16.54
CA LEU A 142 -6.54 -1.26 17.55
C LEU A 142 -6.03 -2.70 17.73
N ALA A 143 -6.86 -3.71 17.48
CA ALA A 143 -6.46 -5.12 17.53
C ALA A 143 -5.62 -5.54 16.31
N LEU A 144 -5.92 -4.97 15.14
CA LEU A 144 -5.16 -5.14 13.91
C LEU A 144 -3.78 -4.47 14.01
N GLU A 145 -3.73 -3.20 14.44
CA GLU A 145 -2.49 -2.43 14.67
C GLU A 145 -1.55 -3.15 15.65
N SER A 146 -2.09 -3.76 16.69
CA SER A 146 -1.32 -4.55 17.67
C SER A 146 -1.03 -6.00 17.23
N HIS A 147 -1.41 -6.36 16.01
CA HIS A 147 -1.31 -7.68 15.39
C HIS A 147 -1.99 -8.82 16.18
N ARG A 148 -2.88 -8.49 17.12
CA ARG A 148 -3.62 -9.46 17.95
C ARG A 148 -4.62 -10.26 17.13
N ILE A 149 -5.17 -9.66 16.09
CA ILE A 149 -6.01 -10.32 15.09
C ILE A 149 -5.44 -10.02 13.70
N SER A 150 -5.80 -10.83 12.72
CA SER A 150 -5.56 -10.58 11.30
C SER A 150 -6.77 -9.92 10.64
N PHE A 151 -6.55 -9.27 9.49
CA PHE A 151 -7.63 -8.70 8.70
C PHE A 151 -8.61 -9.77 8.21
N THR A 152 -8.11 -10.96 7.86
CA THR A 152 -8.92 -12.14 7.53
C THR A 152 -9.85 -12.55 8.68
N GLU A 153 -9.35 -12.60 9.92
CA GLU A 153 -10.17 -12.91 11.11
C GLU A 153 -11.20 -11.81 11.39
N PHE A 154 -10.81 -10.55 11.25
CA PHE A 154 -11.70 -9.39 11.40
C PHE A 154 -12.87 -9.45 10.41
N LEU A 155 -12.58 -9.55 9.09
CA LEU A 155 -13.62 -9.61 8.06
C LEU A 155 -14.54 -10.83 8.26
N SER A 156 -13.98 -11.97 8.67
CA SER A 156 -14.77 -13.18 8.95
C SER A 156 -15.72 -12.99 10.13
N LYS A 157 -15.23 -12.42 11.24
CA LYS A 157 -15.99 -12.16 12.47
C LYS A 157 -17.13 -11.18 12.20
N GLU A 158 -16.85 -10.10 11.49
CA GLU A 158 -17.81 -9.04 11.19
C GLU A 158 -18.69 -9.33 9.98
N ARG A 159 -18.48 -10.47 9.30
CA ARG A 159 -19.22 -10.89 8.10
C ARG A 159 -19.12 -9.84 6.99
N LEU A 160 -17.93 -9.31 6.80
CA LEU A 160 -17.60 -8.30 5.79
C LEU A 160 -16.76 -8.93 4.68
N LYS A 161 -16.77 -8.28 3.52
CA LYS A 161 -15.92 -8.60 2.38
C LYS A 161 -15.15 -7.37 1.96
N LEU A 162 -13.87 -7.52 1.63
CA LEU A 162 -13.11 -6.46 0.98
C LEU A 162 -13.79 -6.05 -0.33
N ASP A 163 -13.92 -4.75 -0.56
CA ASP A 163 -14.38 -4.21 -1.84
C ASP A 163 -13.18 -3.97 -2.77
N ALA A 164 -12.95 -4.89 -3.71
CA ALA A 164 -11.77 -4.78 -4.57
C ALA A 164 -11.95 -3.75 -5.69
N ASP A 165 -13.19 -3.33 -6.00
CA ASP A 165 -13.47 -2.40 -7.09
C ASP A 165 -12.93 -0.99 -6.83
N VAL A 166 -12.73 -0.61 -5.56
CA VAL A 166 -12.22 0.71 -5.17
C VAL A 166 -10.69 0.80 -5.24
N PHE A 167 -9.98 -0.34 -5.28
CA PHE A 167 -8.52 -0.35 -5.40
C PHE A 167 -8.09 -0.41 -6.86
N VAL A 168 -7.63 0.72 -7.39
CA VAL A 168 -7.15 0.80 -8.77
C VAL A 168 -5.62 0.71 -8.79
N PRO A 169 -5.01 -0.35 -9.35
CA PRO A 169 -3.56 -0.45 -9.48
C PRO A 169 -2.96 0.76 -10.20
N TRP A 170 -1.88 1.34 -9.65
CA TRP A 170 -1.33 2.62 -10.08
C TRP A 170 0.15 2.56 -10.50
N ALA A 171 0.96 1.86 -9.71
CA ALA A 171 2.40 1.74 -9.93
C ALA A 171 2.94 0.50 -9.22
N ARG A 172 4.16 0.08 -9.60
CA ARG A 172 4.92 -0.94 -8.87
C ARG A 172 6.39 -0.55 -8.83
N TRP A 173 6.98 -0.60 -7.63
CA TRP A 173 8.36 -0.22 -7.40
C TRP A 173 9.09 -1.28 -6.59
N ALA A 174 10.21 -1.77 -7.09
CA ALA A 174 11.13 -2.60 -6.33
C ALA A 174 12.39 -1.82 -5.97
N GLY A 175 12.74 -1.80 -4.70
CA GLY A 175 13.91 -1.10 -4.19
C GLY A 175 14.62 -1.88 -3.09
N VAL A 176 15.84 -1.45 -2.77
CA VAL A 176 16.62 -2.01 -1.67
C VAL A 176 16.72 -0.96 -0.57
N ASP A 177 16.31 -1.31 0.65
CA ASP A 177 16.58 -0.52 1.85
C ASP A 177 17.38 -1.37 2.84
N ARG A 178 18.54 -0.85 3.27
CA ARG A 178 19.49 -1.54 4.18
C ARG A 178 19.79 -3.00 3.83
N GLY A 179 19.91 -3.30 2.53
CA GLY A 179 20.20 -4.65 2.02
C GLY A 179 18.99 -5.57 1.88
N GLN A 180 17.79 -5.12 2.24
CA GLN A 180 16.54 -5.86 2.05
C GLN A 180 15.79 -5.34 0.83
N TRP A 181 15.39 -6.24 -0.07
CA TRP A 181 14.50 -5.91 -1.19
C TRP A 181 13.06 -5.73 -0.70
N PHE A 182 12.38 -4.76 -1.29
CA PHE A 182 10.95 -4.53 -1.18
C PHE A 182 10.34 -4.46 -2.58
N ASP A 183 9.12 -4.95 -2.75
CA ASP A 183 8.34 -4.93 -3.99
C ASP A 183 6.96 -4.35 -3.67
N THR A 184 6.83 -3.05 -3.90
CA THR A 184 5.71 -2.23 -3.42
C THR A 184 4.73 -1.95 -4.55
N PHE A 185 3.47 -2.24 -4.32
CA PHE A 185 2.37 -1.96 -5.24
C PHE A 185 1.60 -0.74 -4.75
N PHE A 186 1.40 0.23 -5.62
CA PHE A 186 0.66 1.44 -5.32
C PHE A 186 -0.76 1.33 -5.89
N PHE A 187 -1.74 1.78 -5.13
CA PHE A 187 -3.15 1.82 -5.53
C PHE A 187 -3.69 3.24 -5.40
N LEU A 188 -4.54 3.65 -6.33
CA LEU A 188 -5.45 4.78 -6.12
C LEU A 188 -6.75 4.25 -5.51
N THR A 189 -7.34 5.03 -4.61
CA THR A 189 -8.70 4.80 -4.10
C THR A 189 -9.40 6.11 -3.77
N THR A 190 -10.69 6.02 -3.49
CA THR A 190 -11.51 7.11 -2.96
C THR A 190 -12.24 6.61 -1.72
N PRO A 191 -12.35 7.40 -0.65
CA PRO A 191 -13.07 6.97 0.54
C PRO A 191 -14.56 6.74 0.22
N PRO A 192 -15.20 5.72 0.84
CA PRO A 192 -16.64 5.57 0.78
C PRO A 192 -17.33 6.82 1.32
N GLN A 193 -18.49 7.14 0.75
CA GLN A 193 -19.29 8.23 1.26
C GLN A 193 -19.65 7.96 2.73
N GLY A 194 -19.41 8.94 3.60
CA GLY A 194 -19.68 8.83 5.04
C GLY A 194 -18.45 8.54 5.89
N GLN A 195 -17.38 7.99 5.30
CA GLN A 195 -16.13 7.77 6.02
C GLN A 195 -15.22 9.00 5.91
N GLU A 196 -14.74 9.46 7.07
CA GLU A 196 -13.69 10.46 7.15
C GLU A 196 -12.37 9.76 7.51
N LEU A 197 -11.31 10.10 6.77
CA LEU A 197 -9.96 9.66 7.13
C LEU A 197 -9.49 10.43 8.35
N ASP A 198 -8.80 9.73 9.24
CA ASP A 198 -8.14 10.33 10.40
C ASP A 198 -6.64 10.05 10.39
N GLY A 199 -5.87 10.94 11.02
CA GLY A 199 -4.43 10.75 11.25
C GLY A 199 -4.12 10.08 12.58
N THR A 200 -5.10 9.42 13.21
CA THR A 200 -4.94 8.91 14.57
C THR A 200 -4.18 7.59 14.54
N THR A 201 -2.87 7.68 14.41
CA THR A 201 -1.94 6.56 14.46
C THR A 201 -0.72 6.94 15.30
N PHE A 202 -0.08 5.96 15.93
CA PHE A 202 1.18 6.19 16.66
C PHE A 202 2.37 6.46 15.71
N GLU A 203 2.17 6.30 14.40
CA GLU A 203 3.22 6.35 13.37
C GLU A 203 3.32 7.69 12.62
N ALA A 204 2.33 8.57 12.73
CA ALA A 204 2.30 9.87 12.05
C ALA A 204 2.23 11.05 13.04
N ASP A 205 3.00 12.11 12.78
CA ASP A 205 2.98 13.36 13.57
C ASP A 205 1.81 14.26 13.11
N ASP A 206 1.47 14.21 11.82
CA ASP A 206 0.35 14.92 11.21
C ASP A 206 -0.17 14.15 9.98
N ALA A 207 -1.45 14.32 9.63
CA ALA A 207 -2.04 13.75 8.42
C ALA A 207 -3.15 14.65 7.88
N ASN A 208 -3.12 14.92 6.57
CA ASN A 208 -4.12 15.78 5.97
C ASN A 208 -4.26 15.57 4.45
N TRP A 209 -5.28 16.21 3.90
CA TRP A 209 -5.49 16.34 2.47
C TRP A 209 -4.66 17.49 1.90
N PHE A 210 -3.88 17.21 0.87
CA PHE A 210 -3.09 18.21 0.17
C PHE A 210 -3.24 18.11 -1.33
N ASN A 211 -3.17 19.25 -2.02
CA ASN A 211 -3.00 19.25 -3.46
C ASN A 211 -1.60 18.69 -3.82
N PRO A 212 -1.47 17.70 -4.71
CA PRO A 212 -0.17 17.15 -5.10
C PRO A 212 0.83 18.22 -5.58
N ARG A 213 0.38 19.25 -6.30
CA ARG A 213 1.23 20.35 -6.77
C ARG A 213 1.83 21.13 -5.61
N LEU A 214 1.05 21.36 -4.55
CA LEU A 214 1.53 22.05 -3.36
C LEU A 214 2.64 21.26 -2.64
N LEU A 215 2.49 19.93 -2.54
CA LEU A 215 3.53 19.07 -1.98
C LEU A 215 4.82 19.10 -2.81
N MET A 216 4.68 19.12 -4.14
CA MET A 216 5.82 19.24 -5.06
C MET A 216 6.53 20.59 -4.93
N ASP A 217 5.78 21.69 -4.83
CA ASP A 217 6.34 23.03 -4.60
C ASP A 217 7.02 23.13 -3.23
N GLY A 218 6.43 22.53 -2.20
CA GLY A 218 7.03 22.40 -0.88
C GLY A 218 8.33 21.62 -0.90
N TRP A 219 8.40 20.52 -1.65
CA TRP A 219 9.62 19.73 -1.83
C TRP A 219 10.71 20.54 -2.54
N ARG A 220 10.38 21.21 -3.66
CA ARG A 220 11.32 22.11 -4.37
C ARG A 220 11.85 23.22 -3.46
N ALA A 221 11.01 23.72 -2.55
CA ALA A 221 11.36 24.77 -1.59
C ALA A 221 12.10 24.25 -0.33
N GLY A 222 12.26 22.94 -0.18
CA GLY A 222 12.91 22.33 0.99
C GLY A 222 12.06 22.27 2.26
N LEU A 223 10.74 22.40 2.11
CA LEU A 223 9.74 22.35 3.18
C LEU A 223 9.04 21.00 3.29
N VAL A 224 9.28 20.08 2.36
CA VAL A 224 8.75 18.71 2.34
C VAL A 224 9.87 17.75 1.98
N ARG A 225 9.99 16.63 2.72
CA ARG A 225 10.91 15.55 2.40
C ARG A 225 10.14 14.41 1.71
N LEU A 226 10.64 13.95 0.57
CA LEU A 226 10.03 12.88 -0.22
C LEU A 226 11.08 11.85 -0.59
N ALA A 227 10.75 10.58 -0.36
CA ALA A 227 11.48 9.48 -0.96
C ALA A 227 11.12 9.40 -2.45
N LEU A 228 12.05 8.94 -3.29
CA LEU A 228 11.85 8.85 -4.75
C LEU A 228 10.53 8.16 -5.17
N PRO A 229 10.13 7.01 -4.58
CA PRO A 229 8.85 6.39 -4.96
C PRO A 229 7.63 7.28 -4.65
N THR A 230 7.64 7.97 -3.50
CA THR A 230 6.58 8.91 -3.10
C THR A 230 6.56 10.13 -4.02
N TRP A 231 7.73 10.72 -4.26
CA TRP A 231 7.91 11.85 -5.18
C TRP A 231 7.36 11.52 -6.56
N ALA A 232 7.69 10.34 -7.09
CA ALA A 232 7.23 9.92 -8.41
C ALA A 232 5.70 9.81 -8.49
N GLN A 233 5.04 9.36 -7.42
CA GLN A 233 3.58 9.29 -7.43
C GLN A 233 2.94 10.68 -7.30
N LEU A 234 3.50 11.55 -6.45
CA LEU A 234 3.04 12.93 -6.33
C LEU A 234 3.23 13.70 -7.63
N GLU A 235 4.35 13.51 -8.32
CA GLU A 235 4.61 14.14 -9.61
C GLU A 235 3.66 13.63 -10.69
N ARG A 236 3.35 12.33 -10.74
CA ARG A 236 2.32 11.83 -11.66
C ARG A 236 0.94 12.40 -11.33
N LEU A 237 0.58 12.52 -10.06
CA LEU A 237 -0.70 13.11 -9.63
C LEU A 237 -0.75 14.62 -9.85
N SER A 238 0.38 15.34 -9.84
CA SER A 238 0.46 16.78 -10.09
C SER A 238 -0.02 17.17 -11.50
N HIS A 239 -0.04 16.20 -12.41
CA HIS A 239 -0.57 16.33 -13.77
C HIS A 239 -2.08 16.05 -13.89
N CYS A 240 -2.77 15.72 -12.80
CA CYS A 240 -4.21 15.47 -12.77
C CYS A 240 -4.92 16.59 -12.00
N ASP A 241 -6.07 17.04 -12.52
CA ASP A 241 -6.92 18.06 -11.88
C ASP A 241 -8.06 17.46 -11.08
N THR A 242 -8.44 16.20 -11.36
CA THR A 242 -9.57 15.51 -10.71
C THR A 242 -9.26 14.03 -10.47
N VAL A 243 -10.00 13.43 -9.53
CA VAL A 243 -10.00 11.99 -9.25
C VAL A 243 -10.29 11.21 -10.54
N ALA A 244 -11.30 11.64 -11.30
CA ALA A 244 -11.69 10.97 -12.54
C ALA A 244 -10.55 10.91 -13.57
N GLN A 245 -9.75 11.99 -13.69
CA GLN A 245 -8.56 12.00 -14.54
C GLN A 245 -7.47 11.06 -14.03
N ALA A 246 -7.20 11.05 -12.71
CA ALA A 246 -6.21 10.16 -12.12
C ALA A 246 -6.59 8.67 -12.31
N ILE A 247 -7.84 8.31 -12.07
CA ILE A 247 -8.36 6.95 -12.29
C ILE A 247 -8.31 6.56 -13.77
N LYS A 248 -8.62 7.50 -14.68
CA LYS A 248 -8.48 7.27 -16.12
C LYS A 248 -7.03 7.03 -16.52
N ALA A 249 -6.09 7.80 -15.99
CA ALA A 249 -4.67 7.63 -16.23
C ALA A 249 -4.21 6.24 -15.75
N ALA A 250 -4.61 5.83 -14.54
CA ALA A 250 -4.29 4.53 -13.95
C ALA A 250 -4.74 3.37 -14.85
N LYS A 251 -5.98 3.42 -15.36
CA LYS A 251 -6.55 2.37 -16.22
C LYS A 251 -5.95 2.31 -17.63
N SER A 252 -5.23 3.35 -18.05
CA SER A 252 -4.65 3.46 -19.40
C SER A 252 -3.19 3.04 -19.49
N GLN A 253 -2.56 2.72 -18.36
CA GLN A 253 -1.14 2.40 -18.27
C GLN A 253 -0.95 1.01 -17.67
N ASP A 254 0.06 0.29 -18.15
CA ASP A 254 0.49 -0.94 -17.50
C ASP A 254 1.19 -0.60 -16.17
N VAL A 255 0.97 -1.43 -15.15
CA VAL A 255 1.66 -1.33 -13.86
C VAL A 255 3.08 -1.88 -14.00
N ARG A 256 3.90 -1.20 -14.79
CA ARG A 256 5.28 -1.60 -15.07
C ARG A 256 6.12 -1.46 -13.80
N LEU A 257 6.90 -2.50 -13.52
CA LEU A 257 7.86 -2.49 -12.43
C LEU A 257 8.99 -1.50 -12.71
N VAL A 258 9.17 -0.54 -11.81
CA VAL A 258 10.37 0.30 -11.71
C VAL A 258 11.32 -0.33 -10.69
N VAL A 259 12.62 -0.38 -10.97
CA VAL A 259 13.62 -1.03 -10.11
C VAL A 259 14.70 -0.03 -9.70
N GLY A 260 14.98 0.04 -8.40
CA GLY A 260 16.04 0.87 -7.84
C GLY A 260 15.77 2.36 -8.03
N GLU A 261 16.80 3.09 -8.46
CA GLU A 261 16.72 4.51 -8.83
C GLU A 261 16.90 4.65 -10.36
N PRO A 262 15.84 4.99 -11.11
CA PRO A 262 15.88 5.09 -12.56
C PRO A 262 16.56 6.39 -13.05
N VAL A 263 17.86 6.55 -12.77
CA VAL A 263 18.63 7.78 -13.05
C VAL A 263 18.69 8.17 -14.53
N ASP A 264 18.59 7.19 -15.44
CA ASP A 264 18.63 7.40 -16.89
C ASP A 264 17.26 7.73 -17.49
N ASP A 265 16.17 7.65 -16.71
CA ASP A 265 14.83 7.96 -17.17
C ASP A 265 14.54 9.45 -16.94
N PRO A 266 14.35 10.25 -18.02
CA PRO A 266 14.14 11.69 -17.90
C PRO A 266 12.92 12.09 -17.06
N SER A 267 11.94 11.21 -16.89
CA SER A 267 10.77 11.47 -16.05
C SER A 267 11.10 11.63 -14.56
N TYR A 268 12.27 11.17 -14.12
CA TYR A 268 12.79 11.35 -12.76
C TYR A 268 13.92 12.39 -12.70
N GLY A 269 14.22 13.06 -13.82
CA GLY A 269 15.35 13.98 -13.93
C GLY A 269 15.28 15.14 -12.95
N GLU A 270 14.07 15.64 -12.64
CA GLU A 270 13.90 16.71 -11.64
C GLU A 270 14.32 16.24 -10.24
N TYR A 271 13.93 15.03 -9.81
CA TYR A 271 14.32 14.49 -8.51
C TYR A 271 15.84 14.40 -8.37
N HIS A 272 16.53 13.91 -9.41
CA HIS A 272 17.97 13.71 -9.37
C HIS A 272 18.79 15.00 -9.54
N SER A 273 18.21 16.04 -10.16
CA SER A 273 18.89 17.32 -10.39
C SER A 273 18.57 18.38 -9.32
N THR A 274 17.48 18.23 -8.58
CA THR A 274 17.08 19.17 -7.53
C THR A 274 17.67 18.73 -6.20
N ASN A 275 18.34 19.66 -5.51
CA ASN A 275 18.85 19.44 -4.15
C ASN A 275 18.29 20.53 -3.22
N PRO A 276 17.05 20.38 -2.72
CA PRO A 276 16.42 21.39 -1.87
C PRO A 276 17.21 21.55 -0.55
N GLU A 277 17.41 22.79 -0.12
CA GLU A 277 17.93 23.04 1.23
C GLU A 277 16.90 22.57 2.25
N ASP A 278 17.25 21.62 3.11
CA ASP A 278 16.36 21.15 4.16
C ASP A 278 16.07 22.25 5.19
N ARG A 279 14.84 22.77 5.17
CA ARG A 279 14.37 23.86 6.04
C ARG A 279 13.48 23.37 7.18
N ILE A 280 13.25 22.06 7.27
CA ILE A 280 12.50 21.43 8.34
C ILE A 280 13.46 21.29 9.52
N ARG A 281 13.36 22.19 10.51
CA ARG A 281 14.23 22.17 11.69
C ARG A 281 14.13 20.82 12.39
N SER A 282 15.25 20.11 12.54
CA SER A 282 15.36 19.06 13.56
C SER A 282 15.25 19.72 14.92
N THR A 283 14.08 19.66 15.55
CA THR A 283 13.96 19.92 16.98
C THR A 283 14.91 18.98 17.71
N ARG A 284 15.91 19.58 18.37
CA ARG A 284 16.87 18.90 19.25
C ARG A 284 16.17 18.32 20.47
#